data_AF-A0A1Q7GVB3-F1
#
_entry.id   AF-A0A1Q7GVB3-F1
#
_cell.length_a   1.000
_cell.length_b   1.000
_cell.length_c   1.000
_cell.angle_alpha   90.00
_cell.angle_beta   90.00
_cell.angle_gamma   90.00
#
_symmetry.space_group_name_H-M   'P 1'
#
loop_
_entity.id
_entity.type
_entity.pdbx_description
1 polymer ?
#
loop_
_entity_poly.entity_id
_entity_poly.type
_entity_poly.pdbx_seq_one_letter_code
_entity_poly.pdbx_strand_id
1 'polypeptide(L)'
;MSPARVHLSRFWSTDRSLTVFLILLLVIVFVLHPLGDLGFLNRLWIGLVFSFLLVSGVAAVAQSRAMLTLATGLSLLALLSIWAEHVAPRHSLSVLRAASVLACLGLLAWVVLRRVFQAGPITMDRVQGSLAVYLLLGLMWTSAYSLVLLHDPDAFQPAIPAMAAALQPKLVYFSFVTLTTTGYGDFTPVNPVARALSNLESLVGQLYPVVLIARLVAMELQFRDK
;
A
#
# COMPACT_ATOMS: atom_id res chain seq x y z
N MET A 1 -24.87 2.08 32.95
CA MET A 1 -24.07 2.44 31.76
C MET A 1 -24.38 1.44 30.66
N SER A 2 -25.08 1.86 29.60
CA SER A 2 -25.71 0.95 28.63
C SER A 2 -24.73 0.47 27.54
N PRO A 3 -24.73 -0.84 27.19
CA PRO A 3 -23.85 -1.45 26.18
C PRO A 3 -24.07 -0.94 24.75
N ALA A 4 -25.16 -0.21 24.48
CA ALA A 4 -25.46 0.33 23.15
C ALA A 4 -24.53 1.48 22.72
N ARG A 5 -23.94 2.24 23.66
CA ARG A 5 -23.05 3.38 23.32
C ARG A 5 -21.65 2.97 22.88
N VAL A 6 -21.23 1.73 23.15
CA VAL A 6 -19.90 1.22 22.79
C VAL A 6 -19.84 0.77 21.33
N HIS A 7 -20.96 0.36 20.74
CA HIS A 7 -21.02 -0.04 19.33
C HIS A 7 -20.99 1.14 18.37
N LEU A 8 -21.70 2.23 18.68
CA LEU A 8 -21.72 3.44 17.84
C LEU A 8 -20.38 4.20 17.84
N SER A 9 -19.65 4.27 18.96
CA SER A 9 -18.34 4.94 19.00
C SER A 9 -17.23 4.16 18.28
N ARG A 10 -17.33 2.83 18.20
CA ARG A 10 -16.45 1.99 17.37
C ARG A 10 -16.77 2.10 15.88
N PHE A 11 -18.03 2.29 15.51
CA PHE A 11 -18.45 2.44 14.11
C PHE A 11 -17.99 3.81 13.56
N TRP A 12 -18.31 4.91 14.26
CA TRP A 12 -17.95 6.27 13.82
C TRP A 12 -16.43 6.57 13.80
N SER A 13 -15.62 5.86 14.60
CA SER A 13 -14.14 5.98 14.52
C SER A 13 -13.52 5.11 13.43
N THR A 14 -14.21 4.03 13.02
CA THR A 14 -13.74 3.14 11.95
C THR A 14 -14.07 3.72 10.56
N ASP A 15 -15.24 4.36 10.40
CA ASP A 15 -15.68 4.90 9.10
C ASP A 15 -14.80 6.08 8.63
N ARG A 16 -14.56 7.06 9.51
CA ARG A 16 -13.69 8.21 9.18
C ARG A 16 -12.23 7.81 8.97
N SER A 17 -11.73 6.81 9.71
CA SER A 17 -10.33 6.41 9.59
C SER A 17 -10.04 5.72 8.26
N LEU A 18 -10.98 4.93 7.72
CA LEU A 18 -10.86 4.35 6.37
C LEU A 18 -10.95 5.40 5.26
N THR A 19 -11.86 6.37 5.38
CA THR A 19 -11.93 7.48 4.42
C THR A 19 -10.63 8.29 4.41
N VAL A 20 -10.12 8.67 5.59
CA VAL A 20 -8.83 9.39 5.70
C VAL A 20 -7.69 8.55 5.14
N PHE A 21 -7.65 7.25 5.44
CA PHE A 21 -6.64 6.34 4.92
C PHE A 21 -6.66 6.25 3.39
N LEU A 22 -7.85 6.12 2.79
CA LEU A 22 -8.00 6.11 1.33
C LEU A 22 -7.58 7.44 0.70
N ILE A 23 -7.97 8.58 1.30
CA ILE A 23 -7.56 9.90 0.83
C ILE A 23 -6.04 10.04 0.89
N LEU A 24 -5.40 9.60 1.98
CA LEU A 24 -3.94 9.59 2.10
C LEU A 24 -3.28 8.74 1.01
N LEU A 25 -3.82 7.55 0.71
CA LEU A 25 -3.32 6.71 -0.38
C LEU A 25 -3.44 7.41 -1.74
N LEU A 26 -4.60 8.01 -2.02
CA LEU A 26 -4.85 8.74 -3.28
C LEU A 26 -3.89 9.93 -3.42
N VAL A 27 -3.71 10.71 -2.34
CA VAL A 27 -2.78 11.84 -2.33
C VAL A 27 -1.34 11.36 -2.53
N ILE A 28 -0.91 10.30 -1.85
CA ILE A 28 0.45 9.76 -2.02
C ILE A 28 0.68 9.34 -3.48
N VAL A 29 -0.20 8.51 -4.03
CA VAL A 29 -0.03 7.91 -5.36
C VAL A 29 -0.18 8.94 -6.48
N PHE A 30 -1.24 9.75 -6.45
CA PHE A 30 -1.61 10.60 -7.59
C PHE A 30 -1.17 12.06 -7.46
N VAL A 31 -0.70 12.50 -6.28
CA VAL A 31 -0.25 13.88 -6.08
C VAL A 31 1.22 13.92 -5.70
N LEU A 32 1.62 13.24 -4.61
CA LEU A 32 2.97 13.36 -4.07
C LEU A 32 4.03 12.71 -4.95
N HIS A 33 3.78 11.51 -5.48
CA HIS A 33 4.75 10.85 -6.36
C HIS A 33 4.99 11.62 -7.67
N PRO A 34 3.95 12.06 -8.42
CA PRO A 34 4.14 12.89 -9.60
C PRO A 34 4.84 14.22 -9.31
N LEU A 35 4.46 14.93 -8.24
CA LEU A 35 5.13 16.17 -7.85
C LEU A 35 6.59 15.94 -7.41
N GLY A 36 6.88 14.77 -6.82
CA GLY A 36 8.24 14.34 -6.48
C GLY A 36 9.10 14.07 -7.71
N ASP A 37 8.53 13.47 -8.77
CA ASP A 37 9.23 13.25 -10.05
C ASP A 37 9.56 14.57 -10.77
N LEU A 38 8.66 15.56 -10.65
CA LEU A 38 8.87 16.92 -11.14
C LEU A 38 9.87 17.74 -10.29
N GLY A 39 10.33 17.21 -9.15
CA GLY A 39 11.26 17.89 -8.25
C GLY A 39 10.64 18.99 -7.38
N PHE A 40 9.31 19.17 -7.41
CA PHE A 40 8.61 20.17 -6.59
C PHE A 40 8.54 19.79 -5.10
N LEU A 41 8.59 18.49 -4.79
CA LEU A 41 8.56 17.99 -3.42
C LEU A 41 9.91 17.40 -3.02
N ASN A 42 10.38 17.79 -1.83
CA ASN A 42 11.53 17.13 -1.21
C ASN A 42 11.13 15.76 -0.62
N ARG A 43 12.13 14.92 -0.40
CA ARG A 43 11.97 13.59 0.23
C ARG A 43 11.32 13.66 1.61
N LEU A 44 11.45 14.80 2.30
CA LEU A 44 10.89 15.04 3.63
C LEU A 44 9.35 15.06 3.61
N TRP A 45 8.72 15.79 2.69
CA TRP A 45 7.25 15.86 2.60
C TRP A 45 6.61 14.51 2.30
N ILE A 46 7.19 13.76 1.36
CA ILE A 46 6.73 12.41 1.04
C ILE A 46 6.87 11.49 2.27
N GLY A 47 8.00 11.57 2.98
CA GLY A 47 8.24 10.81 4.21
C GLY A 47 7.24 11.13 5.32
N LEU A 48 6.88 12.41 5.51
CA LEU A 48 5.87 12.83 6.48
C LEU A 48 4.49 12.27 6.17
N VAL A 49 4.00 12.43 4.93
CA VAL A 49 2.67 11.95 4.55
C VAL A 49 2.61 10.42 4.57
N PHE A 50 3.67 9.75 4.14
CA PHE A 50 3.78 8.30 4.26
C PHE A 50 3.79 7.85 5.74
N SER A 51 4.40 8.63 6.64
CA SER A 51 4.35 8.35 8.07
C SER A 51 2.92 8.43 8.62
N PHE A 52 2.16 9.45 8.21
CA PHE A 52 0.74 9.56 8.54
C PHE A 52 -0.09 8.39 7.98
N LEU A 53 0.21 7.93 6.76
CA LEU A 53 -0.42 6.75 6.19
C LEU A 53 -0.20 5.51 7.07
N LEU A 54 1.05 5.25 7.50
CA LEU A 54 1.36 4.08 8.34
C LEU A 54 0.64 4.14 9.69
N VAL A 55 0.65 5.30 10.35
CA VAL A 55 -0.04 5.51 11.63
C VAL A 55 -1.56 5.35 11.47
N SER A 56 -2.14 5.93 10.41
CA SER A 56 -3.55 5.75 10.06
C SER A 56 -3.89 4.29 9.79
N GLY A 57 -2.99 3.55 9.13
CA GLY A 57 -3.14 2.13 8.85
C GLY A 57 -3.24 1.29 10.13
N VAL A 58 -2.43 1.58 11.15
CA VAL A 58 -2.49 0.87 12.45
C VAL A 58 -3.86 1.03 13.13
N ALA A 59 -4.48 2.21 13.04
CA ALA A 59 -5.83 2.42 13.57
C ALA A 59 -6.86 1.50 12.88
N ALA A 60 -6.66 1.20 11.60
CA ALA A 60 -7.47 0.25 10.85
C ALA A 60 -7.19 -1.23 11.21
N VAL A 61 -6.32 -1.56 12.18
CA VAL A 61 -6.01 -2.95 12.60
C VAL A 61 -6.65 -3.36 13.94
N ALA A 62 -7.44 -2.48 14.58
CA ALA A 62 -7.94 -2.60 15.96
C ALA A 62 -8.84 -3.82 16.35
N GLN A 63 -8.83 -4.94 15.62
CA GLN A 63 -9.64 -6.14 15.89
C GLN A 63 -9.01 -7.11 16.90
N SER A 64 -7.68 -7.26 16.96
CA SER A 64 -7.02 -8.14 17.94
C SER A 64 -5.76 -7.50 18.52
N ARG A 65 -5.49 -7.77 19.82
CA ARG A 65 -4.30 -7.23 20.50
C ARG A 65 -3.01 -7.68 19.82
N ALA A 66 -2.94 -8.94 19.39
CA ALA A 66 -1.77 -9.49 18.69
C ALA A 66 -1.53 -8.85 17.31
N MET A 67 -2.57 -8.62 16.52
CA MET A 67 -2.41 -7.92 15.23
C MET A 67 -2.08 -6.45 15.43
N LEU A 68 -2.63 -5.82 16.47
CA LEU A 68 -2.31 -4.42 16.80
C LEU A 68 -0.85 -4.27 17.22
N THR A 69 -0.31 -5.16 18.07
CA THR A 69 1.10 -5.14 18.47
C THR A 69 2.01 -5.39 17.27
N LEU A 70 1.67 -6.34 16.41
CA LEU A 70 2.43 -6.62 15.19
C LEU A 70 2.39 -5.42 14.22
N ALA A 71 1.22 -4.84 13.95
CA ALA A 71 1.06 -3.70 13.06
C ALA A 71 1.79 -2.46 13.59
N THR A 72 1.71 -2.20 14.89
CA THR A 72 2.44 -1.11 15.54
C THR A 72 3.95 -1.33 15.44
N GLY A 73 4.43 -2.56 15.72
CA GLY A 73 5.85 -2.90 15.63
C GLY A 73 6.40 -2.75 14.22
N LEU A 74 5.72 -3.28 13.20
CA LEU A 74 6.13 -3.14 11.81
C LEU A 74 6.05 -1.71 11.31
N SER A 75 5.01 -0.96 11.70
CA SER A 75 4.89 0.46 11.34
C SER A 75 6.00 1.28 11.97
N LEU A 76 6.34 1.03 13.24
CA LEU A 76 7.44 1.71 13.90
C LEU A 76 8.78 1.36 13.23
N LEU A 77 9.02 0.10 12.88
CA LEU A 77 10.22 -0.32 12.16
C LEU A 77 10.33 0.35 10.78
N ALA A 78 9.21 0.43 10.04
CA ALA A 78 9.14 1.11 8.76
C ALA A 78 9.38 2.62 8.91
N LEU A 79 8.79 3.28 9.91
CA LEU A 79 9.04 4.68 10.20
C LEU A 79 10.50 4.95 10.54
N LEU A 80 11.06 4.19 11.49
CA LEU A 80 12.44 4.37 11.93
C LEU A 80 13.43 4.16 10.76
N SER A 81 13.20 3.18 9.90
CA SER A 81 14.04 2.93 8.74
C SER A 81 13.91 4.03 7.67
N ILE A 82 12.70 4.55 7.40
CA ILE A 82 12.49 5.71 6.50
C ILE A 82 13.32 6.92 6.97
N TRP A 83 13.20 7.27 8.25
CA TRP A 83 13.85 8.44 8.81
C TRP A 83 15.36 8.24 8.99
N ALA A 84 15.80 7.03 9.36
CA ALA A 84 17.22 6.71 9.44
C ALA A 84 17.90 6.81 8.06
N GLU A 85 17.27 6.30 7.00
CA GLU A 85 17.80 6.43 5.63
C GLU A 85 17.78 7.88 5.15
N HIS A 86 16.80 8.68 5.58
CA HIS A 86 16.74 10.11 5.24
C HIS A 86 17.94 10.88 5.81
N VAL A 87 18.34 10.59 7.05
CA VAL A 87 19.48 11.25 7.72
C VAL A 87 20.82 10.70 7.23
N ALA A 88 20.91 9.38 7.04
CA ALA A 88 22.12 8.69 6.62
C ALA A 88 21.83 7.75 5.45
N PRO A 89 21.94 8.20 4.19
CA PRO A 89 21.68 7.36 3.03
C PRO A 89 22.73 6.25 2.93
N ARG A 90 22.41 5.07 3.44
CA ARG A 90 23.26 3.86 3.39
C ARG A 90 22.48 2.74 2.75
N HIS A 91 23.15 1.94 1.92
CA HIS A 91 22.55 0.79 1.25
C HIS A 91 21.81 -0.15 2.21
N SER A 92 22.40 -0.49 3.35
CA SER A 92 21.78 -1.34 4.37
C SER A 92 20.49 -0.75 4.97
N LEU A 93 20.42 0.57 5.11
CA LEU A 93 19.21 1.26 5.57
C LEU A 93 18.14 1.29 4.48
N SER A 94 18.52 1.44 3.21
CA SER A 94 17.59 1.34 2.08
C SER A 94 16.97 -0.06 1.97
N VAL A 95 17.75 -1.12 2.19
CA VAL A 95 17.25 -2.51 2.23
C VAL A 95 16.30 -2.70 3.41
N LEU A 96 16.68 -2.25 4.61
CA LEU A 96 15.82 -2.34 5.80
C LEU A 96 14.51 -1.56 5.62
N ARG A 97 14.57 -0.37 5.03
CA ARG A 97 13.39 0.43 4.70
C ARG A 97 12.49 -0.32 3.73
N ALA A 98 13.00 -0.75 2.58
CA ALA A 98 12.19 -1.42 1.57
C ALA A 98 11.55 -2.70 2.13
N ALA A 99 12.28 -3.50 2.90
CA ALA A 99 11.77 -4.72 3.52
C ALA A 99 10.71 -4.46 4.60
N SER A 100 10.95 -3.49 5.49
CA SER A 100 10.00 -3.15 6.56
C SER A 100 8.73 -2.49 6.04
N VAL A 101 8.84 -1.61 5.03
CA VAL A 101 7.70 -1.01 4.34
C VAL A 101 6.90 -2.08 3.60
N LEU A 102 7.56 -2.99 2.87
CA LEU A 102 6.90 -4.12 2.20
C LEU A 102 6.09 -4.96 3.20
N ALA A 103 6.70 -5.36 4.32
CA ALA A 103 6.04 -6.15 5.35
C ALA A 103 4.86 -5.41 5.98
N CYS A 104 5.02 -4.12 6.26
CA CYS A 104 3.97 -3.29 6.83
C CYS A 104 2.77 -3.14 5.87
N LEU A 105 3.02 -2.78 4.61
CA LEU A 105 1.98 -2.63 3.59
C LEU A 105 1.26 -3.96 3.33
N GLY A 106 1.99 -5.08 3.27
CA GLY A 106 1.40 -6.41 3.14
C GLY A 106 0.48 -6.77 4.31
N LEU A 107 0.89 -6.45 5.55
CA LEU A 107 0.04 -6.65 6.72
C LEU A 107 -1.22 -5.77 6.68
N LEU A 108 -1.07 -4.48 6.33
CA LEU A 108 -2.20 -3.55 6.21
C LEU A 108 -3.18 -4.02 5.12
N ALA A 109 -2.66 -4.40 3.95
CA ALA A 109 -3.48 -4.93 2.85
C ALA A 109 -4.23 -6.18 3.29
N TRP A 110 -3.57 -7.13 3.95
CA TRP A 110 -4.19 -8.33 4.49
C TRP A 110 -5.31 -8.02 5.50
N VAL A 111 -5.06 -7.11 6.44
CA VAL A 111 -6.05 -6.77 7.47
C VAL A 111 -7.26 -6.07 6.86
N VAL A 112 -7.06 -5.09 5.97
CA VAL A 112 -8.15 -4.37 5.32
C VAL A 112 -8.94 -5.32 4.40
N LEU A 113 -8.26 -6.19 3.65
CA LEU A 113 -8.91 -7.18 2.79
C LEU A 113 -9.78 -8.16 3.58
N ARG A 114 -9.27 -8.63 4.73
CA ARG A 114 -10.06 -9.45 5.65
C ARG A 114 -11.30 -8.74 6.18
N ARG A 115 -11.27 -7.41 6.36
CA ARG A 115 -12.45 -6.62 6.74
C ARG A 115 -13.44 -6.48 5.60
N VAL A 116 -12.95 -6.24 4.38
CA VAL A 116 -13.79 -6.11 3.17
C VAL A 116 -14.58 -7.40 2.89
N PHE A 117 -13.97 -8.57 3.12
CA PHE A 117 -14.61 -9.87 2.88
C PHE A 117 -15.40 -10.46 4.06
N GLN A 118 -15.50 -9.76 5.20
CA GLN A 118 -16.35 -10.20 6.31
C GLN A 118 -17.83 -10.23 5.90
N ALA A 119 -18.61 -11.14 6.48
CA ALA A 119 -20.06 -11.18 6.24
C ALA A 119 -20.74 -9.88 6.70
N GLY A 120 -21.78 -9.44 6.00
CA GLY A 120 -22.53 -8.22 6.31
C GLY A 120 -22.91 -7.41 5.07
N PRO A 121 -23.66 -6.31 5.24
CA PRO A 121 -24.13 -5.48 4.12
C PRO A 121 -22.96 -4.77 3.42
N ILE A 122 -23.15 -4.42 2.15
CA ILE A 122 -22.22 -3.55 1.44
C ILE A 122 -22.40 -2.11 1.95
N THR A 123 -21.42 -1.63 2.71
CA THR A 123 -21.35 -0.22 3.12
C THR A 123 -20.32 0.54 2.28
N MET A 124 -20.40 1.87 2.30
CA MET A 124 -19.38 2.73 1.67
C MET A 124 -17.97 2.40 2.16
N ASP A 125 -17.80 2.04 3.44
CA ASP A 125 -16.50 1.71 4.02
C ASP A 125 -15.91 0.42 3.43
N ARG A 126 -16.74 -0.53 3.02
CA ARG A 126 -16.26 -1.73 2.31
C ARG A 126 -15.74 -1.40 0.93
N VAL A 127 -16.41 -0.49 0.23
CA VAL A 127 -15.96 0.01 -1.09
C VAL A 127 -14.67 0.81 -0.93
N GLN A 128 -14.60 1.70 0.06
CA GLN A 128 -13.37 2.45 0.35
C GLN A 128 -12.22 1.54 0.76
N GLY A 129 -12.48 0.54 1.61
CA GLY A 129 -11.49 -0.44 2.03
C GLY A 129 -10.98 -1.30 0.87
N SER A 130 -11.84 -1.66 -0.07
CA SER A 130 -11.42 -2.43 -1.25
C SER A 130 -10.55 -1.59 -2.19
N LEU A 131 -10.93 -0.35 -2.46
CA LEU A 131 -10.10 0.60 -3.19
C LEU A 131 -8.74 0.82 -2.49
N ALA A 132 -8.75 0.96 -1.16
CA ALA A 132 -7.54 1.13 -0.37
C ALA A 132 -6.62 -0.09 -0.49
N VAL A 133 -7.15 -1.32 -0.47
CA VAL A 133 -6.34 -2.54 -0.69
C VAL A 133 -5.71 -2.54 -2.07
N TYR A 134 -6.43 -2.13 -3.12
CA TYR A 134 -5.87 -2.07 -4.47
C TYR A 134 -4.68 -1.11 -4.56
N LEU A 135 -4.79 0.07 -3.93
CA LEU A 135 -3.68 1.03 -3.86
C LEU A 135 -2.51 0.52 -2.98
N LEU A 136 -2.81 -0.16 -1.88
CA LEU A 136 -1.80 -0.79 -1.03
C LEU A 136 -1.02 -1.88 -1.77
N LEU A 137 -1.67 -2.66 -2.63
CA LEU A 137 -1.00 -3.66 -3.47
C LEU A 137 0.03 -2.98 -4.38
N GLY A 138 -0.31 -1.88 -5.05
CA GLY A 138 0.66 -1.14 -5.86
C GLY A 138 1.86 -0.64 -5.04
N LEU A 139 1.63 -0.06 -3.87
CA LEU A 139 2.74 0.38 -3.00
C LEU A 139 3.57 -0.80 -2.44
N MET A 140 2.94 -1.96 -2.23
CA MET A 140 3.62 -3.19 -1.82
C MET A 140 4.56 -3.69 -2.93
N TRP A 141 4.08 -3.81 -4.16
CA TRP A 141 4.90 -4.20 -5.31
C TRP A 141 6.03 -3.21 -5.59
N THR A 142 5.76 -1.90 -5.49
CA THR A 142 6.79 -0.85 -5.53
C THR A 142 7.94 -1.14 -4.56
N SER A 143 7.63 -1.56 -3.33
CA SER A 143 8.63 -1.89 -2.31
C SER A 143 9.38 -3.19 -2.65
N ALA A 144 8.72 -4.17 -3.25
CA ALA A 144 9.36 -5.38 -3.75
C ALA A 144 10.33 -5.08 -4.90
N TYR A 145 9.96 -4.25 -5.86
CA TYR A 145 10.86 -3.80 -6.93
C TYR A 145 12.04 -2.98 -6.40
N SER A 146 11.81 -2.17 -5.37
CA SER A 146 12.88 -1.45 -4.69
C SER A 146 13.93 -2.41 -4.12
N LEU A 147 13.50 -3.52 -3.51
CA LEU A 147 14.43 -4.55 -3.03
C LEU A 147 15.21 -5.19 -4.18
N VAL A 148 14.57 -5.51 -5.31
CA VAL A 148 15.29 -6.08 -6.46
C VAL A 148 16.36 -5.11 -6.96
N LEU A 149 16.02 -3.83 -7.15
CA LEU A 149 16.97 -2.83 -7.64
C LEU A 149 18.13 -2.55 -6.66
N LEU A 150 17.89 -2.69 -5.35
CA LEU A 150 18.94 -2.59 -4.35
C LEU A 150 19.95 -3.75 -4.41
N HIS A 151 19.55 -4.92 -4.91
CA HIS A 151 20.45 -6.07 -5.09
C HIS A 151 21.09 -6.09 -6.49
N ASP A 152 20.35 -5.66 -7.51
CA ASP A 152 20.81 -5.57 -8.89
C ASP A 152 20.41 -4.20 -9.47
N PRO A 153 21.33 -3.22 -9.50
CA PRO A 153 21.07 -1.88 -10.03
C PRO A 153 20.68 -1.85 -11.52
N ASP A 154 21.01 -2.90 -12.26
CA ASP A 154 20.70 -3.03 -13.70
C ASP A 154 19.40 -3.81 -13.95
N ALA A 155 18.62 -4.07 -12.91
CA ALA A 155 17.41 -4.89 -13.00
C ALA A 155 16.29 -4.30 -13.87
N PHE A 156 16.35 -2.99 -14.16
CA PHE A 156 15.35 -2.27 -14.96
C PHE A 156 16.02 -1.41 -16.04
N GLN A 157 15.31 -1.20 -17.14
CA GLN A 157 15.71 -0.31 -18.22
C GLN A 157 14.66 0.79 -18.49
N PRO A 158 15.08 2.05 -18.70
CA PRO A 158 16.45 2.55 -18.58
C PRO A 158 16.99 2.46 -17.13
N ALA A 159 18.31 2.28 -16.99
CA ALA A 159 18.94 2.16 -15.67
C ALA A 159 18.76 3.45 -14.86
N ILE A 160 18.42 3.29 -13.59
CA ILE A 160 18.26 4.40 -12.64
C ILE A 160 19.17 4.11 -11.45
N PRO A 161 20.00 5.06 -11.01
CA PRO A 161 20.79 4.86 -9.80
C PRO A 161 19.89 4.48 -8.62
N ALA A 162 20.23 3.41 -7.92
CA ALA A 162 19.41 2.86 -6.82
C ALA A 162 19.14 3.86 -5.67
N MET A 163 19.89 4.97 -5.61
CA MET A 163 19.73 6.05 -4.62
C MET A 163 19.23 7.37 -5.22
N ALA A 164 18.80 7.38 -6.47
CA ALA A 164 18.25 8.57 -7.11
C ALA A 164 16.94 9.00 -6.44
N ALA A 165 16.74 10.31 -6.25
CA ALA A 165 15.51 10.85 -5.69
C ALA A 165 14.26 10.47 -6.52
N ALA A 166 14.42 10.42 -7.86
CA ALA A 166 13.37 10.05 -8.80
C ALA A 166 13.06 8.54 -8.83
N LEU A 167 13.84 7.70 -8.13
CA LEU A 167 13.64 6.25 -8.17
C LEU A 167 12.27 5.84 -7.62
N GLN A 168 11.91 6.35 -6.44
CA GLN A 168 10.67 5.94 -5.78
C GLN A 168 9.42 6.32 -6.60
N PRO A 169 9.27 7.55 -7.13
CA PRO A 169 8.19 7.87 -8.08
C PRO A 169 8.13 6.96 -9.31
N LYS A 170 9.28 6.64 -9.93
CA LYS A 170 9.33 5.77 -11.11
C LYS A 170 8.91 4.33 -10.81
N LEU A 171 9.30 3.79 -9.65
CA LEU A 171 8.86 2.46 -9.22
C LEU A 171 7.36 2.42 -8.90
N VAL A 172 6.81 3.51 -8.33
CA VAL A 172 5.36 3.62 -8.10
C VAL A 172 4.63 3.64 -9.44
N TYR A 173 5.07 4.49 -10.38
CA TYR A 173 4.54 4.52 -11.73
C TYR A 173 4.56 3.14 -12.40
N PHE A 174 5.71 2.45 -12.37
CA PHE A 174 5.86 1.11 -12.95
C PHE A 174 4.88 0.09 -12.35
N SER A 175 4.77 0.06 -11.02
CA SER A 175 3.87 -0.86 -10.32
C SER A 175 2.42 -0.60 -10.72
N PHE A 176 1.95 0.65 -10.70
CA PHE A 176 0.56 0.95 -11.08
C PHE A 176 0.26 0.61 -12.55
N VAL A 177 1.17 0.91 -13.47
CA VAL A 177 1.04 0.57 -14.90
C VAL A 177 1.03 -0.94 -15.13
N THR A 178 1.79 -1.70 -14.33
CA THR A 178 1.83 -3.17 -14.36
C THR A 178 0.57 -3.79 -13.75
N LEU A 179 0.11 -3.26 -12.61
CA LEU A 179 -1.09 -3.69 -11.88
C LEU A 179 -2.36 -3.43 -12.70
N THR A 180 -2.43 -2.32 -13.43
CA THR A 180 -3.55 -2.04 -14.35
C THR A 180 -3.40 -2.73 -15.71
N THR A 181 -2.30 -3.46 -15.93
CA THR A 181 -1.98 -4.14 -17.20
C THR A 181 -1.89 -3.19 -18.40
N THR A 182 -1.55 -1.93 -18.16
CA THR A 182 -1.38 -0.91 -19.21
C THR A 182 -0.05 -1.09 -19.95
N GLY A 183 1.04 -1.31 -19.20
CA GLY A 183 2.35 -1.70 -19.76
C GLY A 183 2.94 -0.76 -20.83
N TYR A 184 3.07 0.54 -20.56
CA TYR A 184 3.58 1.53 -21.54
C TYR A 184 4.96 1.22 -22.14
N GLY A 185 5.80 0.46 -21.44
CA GLY A 185 7.09 -0.02 -21.96
C GLY A 185 8.25 0.98 -21.89
N ASP A 186 8.03 2.14 -21.28
CA ASP A 186 9.03 3.19 -21.05
C ASP A 186 9.98 2.89 -19.88
N PHE A 187 9.55 2.03 -18.95
CA PHE A 187 10.36 1.49 -17.87
C PHE A 187 10.05 0.00 -17.70
N THR A 188 11.05 -0.87 -17.89
CA THR A 188 10.82 -2.31 -18.05
C THR A 188 11.79 -3.17 -17.24
N PRO A 189 11.35 -4.31 -16.70
CA PRO A 189 12.20 -5.23 -15.95
C PRO A 189 13.02 -6.10 -16.91
N VAL A 190 14.35 -6.12 -16.73
CA VAL A 190 15.25 -7.00 -17.47
C VAL A 190 15.78 -8.16 -16.62
N ASN A 191 15.84 -7.98 -15.30
CA ASN A 191 16.23 -9.05 -14.37
C ASN A 191 15.14 -10.14 -14.28
N PRO A 192 15.50 -11.44 -14.23
CA PRO A 192 14.54 -12.54 -14.13
C PRO A 192 13.59 -12.45 -12.92
N VAL A 193 14.08 -12.01 -11.77
CA VAL A 193 13.27 -11.82 -10.55
C VAL A 193 12.30 -10.66 -10.73
N ALA A 194 12.76 -9.54 -11.28
CA ALA A 194 11.89 -8.39 -11.57
C ALA A 194 10.76 -8.76 -12.56
N ARG A 195 11.07 -9.56 -13.59
CA ARG A 195 10.06 -10.09 -14.54
C ARG A 195 9.07 -11.02 -13.87
N ALA A 196 9.53 -11.93 -13.01
CA ALA A 196 8.64 -12.82 -12.27
C ALA A 196 7.68 -12.05 -11.36
N LEU A 197 8.19 -11.04 -10.64
CA LEU A 197 7.35 -10.16 -9.82
C LEU A 197 6.34 -9.37 -10.67
N SER A 198 6.75 -8.82 -11.80
CA SER A 198 5.86 -8.11 -12.74
C SER A 198 4.75 -9.00 -13.29
N ASN A 199 5.06 -10.25 -13.65
CA ASN A 199 4.06 -11.21 -14.08
C ASN A 199 3.05 -11.55 -12.96
N LEU A 200 3.53 -11.71 -11.72
CA LEU A 200 2.66 -11.95 -10.57
C LEU A 200 1.80 -10.71 -10.26
N GLU A 201 2.36 -9.52 -10.35
CA GLU A 201 1.63 -8.26 -10.15
C GLU A 201 0.52 -8.10 -11.19
N SER A 202 0.79 -8.33 -12.48
CA SER A 202 -0.23 -8.26 -13.53
C SER A 202 -1.35 -9.29 -13.31
N LEU A 203 -1.01 -10.51 -12.87
CA LEU A 203 -2.00 -11.52 -12.53
C LEU A 203 -2.89 -11.06 -11.34
N VAL A 204 -2.26 -10.54 -10.27
CA VAL A 204 -2.98 -10.00 -9.11
C VAL A 204 -3.85 -8.81 -9.51
N GLY A 205 -3.34 -7.94 -10.39
CA GLY A 205 -4.04 -6.76 -10.90
C GLY A 205 -5.33 -7.09 -11.63
N GLN A 206 -5.38 -8.18 -12.38
CA GLN A 206 -6.59 -8.65 -13.07
C GLN A 206 -7.51 -9.46 -12.16
N LEU A 207 -6.95 -10.39 -11.37
CA LEU A 207 -7.76 -11.29 -10.54
C LEU A 207 -8.38 -10.58 -9.34
N TYR A 208 -7.69 -9.61 -8.75
CA TYR A 208 -8.18 -8.92 -7.56
C TYR A 208 -9.52 -8.19 -7.81
N PRO A 209 -9.67 -7.31 -8.82
CA PRO A 209 -10.94 -6.64 -9.09
C PRO A 209 -12.06 -7.63 -9.43
N VAL A 210 -11.76 -8.69 -10.18
CA VAL A 210 -12.74 -9.72 -10.57
C VAL A 210 -13.28 -10.44 -9.32
N VAL A 211 -12.40 -10.96 -8.47
CA VAL A 211 -12.80 -11.65 -7.23
C VAL A 211 -13.53 -10.70 -6.28
N LEU A 212 -13.06 -9.46 -6.18
CA LEU A 212 -13.68 -8.44 -5.35
C LEU A 212 -15.13 -8.15 -5.79
N ILE A 213 -15.35 -7.85 -7.07
CA ILE A 213 -16.68 -7.54 -7.61
C ILE A 213 -17.60 -8.74 -7.44
N ALA A 214 -17.14 -9.94 -7.81
CA ALA A 214 -17.92 -11.17 -7.64
C ALA A 214 -18.36 -11.37 -6.19
N ARG A 215 -17.45 -11.14 -5.24
CA ARG A 215 -17.74 -11.28 -3.81
C ARG A 215 -18.69 -10.21 -3.29
N LEU A 216 -18.52 -8.96 -3.71
CA LEU A 216 -19.43 -7.87 -3.37
C LEU A 216 -20.84 -8.20 -3.88
N VAL A 217 -21.00 -8.51 -5.17
CA VAL A 217 -22.31 -8.86 -5.75
C VAL A 217 -22.96 -10.05 -5.01
N ALA A 218 -22.19 -11.09 -4.71
CA ALA A 218 -22.70 -12.24 -3.96
C ALA A 218 -23.20 -11.86 -2.55
N MET A 219 -22.52 -10.95 -1.86
CA MET A 219 -22.96 -10.45 -0.55
C MET A 219 -24.21 -9.59 -0.63
N GLU A 220 -24.35 -8.77 -1.70
CA GLU A 220 -25.56 -7.97 -1.92
C GLU A 220 -26.79 -8.86 -2.14
N LEU A 221 -26.66 -9.89 -2.99
CA LEU A 221 -27.75 -10.84 -3.25
C LEU A 221 -28.19 -11.55 -1.96
N GLN A 222 -27.23 -12.03 -1.16
CA GLN A 222 -27.52 -12.68 0.13
C GLN A 222 -28.24 -11.78 1.14
N PHE A 223 -28.04 -10.47 1.06
CA PHE A 223 -28.71 -9.51 1.93
C PHE A 223 -30.10 -9.13 1.41
N ARG A 224 -30.28 -9.04 0.09
CA ARG A 224 -31.58 -8.76 -0.53
C ARG A 224 -32.59 -9.91 -0.40
N ASP A 225 -32.12 -11.15 -0.29
CA ASP A 225 -32.94 -12.36 -0.14
C ASP A 225 -33.40 -12.63 1.32
N LYS A 226 -33.08 -11.75 2.27
CA LYS A 226 -33.49 -11.81 3.68
C LYS A 226 -34.42 -10.67 4.05
#